data_AF-A0A556PSG7-F1
#
_entry.id   AF-A0A556PSG7-F1
#
_cell.length_a   1.000
_cell.length_b   1.000
_cell.length_c   1.000
_cell.angle_alpha   90.00
_cell.angle_beta   90.00
_cell.angle_gamma   90.00
#
_symmetry.space_group_name_H-M   'P 1'
#
loop_
_entity.id
_entity.type
_entity.pdbx_description
1 polymer ?
#
loop_
_entity_poly.entity_id
_entity_poly.type
_entity_poly.pdbx_seq_one_letter_code
_entity_poly.pdbx_strand_id
1 'polypeptide(L)'
;MIGRNDPCPCGSGKKYKKCCLNKVQQVAGMVSQGMFEETIQAFQRMIFEITENYTHLLPTRFVDLEDNDLDFVYQVSKLLNALRNEEKGESKSYLDHVIAHQKKKERRESVIRSMDEWHKVESSFFEILEMENGIARAKNVFTEEETSLLLGFHTDDPEIDCVFGLPVQCGPYQIFPHELIEIIDEEMDLLKQLISYAADEEGQSIDEFLRTTDYIFPAIDHLDEMMEEATEDMIGSFSLLPEEEEVSQGIRQLQKPGNEDVIDEMIAEWENMARVNYIQINKPEPIIAAFEYVYRVDLYPEDYKKVTLKFLAEKYQTTTGSISNRKKQIEEYFDDKMEMGSPIITRQSPAADFSSPTEDMFRAMNEQTFESEEEFEQFIQKWNETGGEGMIPDKSEAEKLFEEAVHAQSQEQKAMLEQVLTLKPDYVDALILYSFHLPPDERERYLTDAVKIGEEKFDDEFEKENAGSYWMMVETRPYMRALYAYAKYLIEVNKKEKAREYFERIMYLNENDNLGVRYDLIPLLIELGKFDRAEKLFDAFPEQTTEMMYHKVLYDYKAEKPEKELNQSIKQAIQENEQVIVVMGILADVQRGGKITPEIGQAEYEAYQYASQYAQYWDEPLLEKVREIQF
;
A
#
# COMPACT_ATOMS: atom_id res chain seq x y z
N MET A 1 15.81 -21.56 -28.36
CA MET A 1 14.98 -20.56 -27.66
C MET A 1 13.56 -20.65 -28.17
N ILE A 2 12.59 -20.71 -27.25
CA ILE A 2 11.15 -20.64 -27.57
C ILE A 2 10.81 -19.16 -27.80
N GLY A 3 10.23 -18.81 -28.94
CA GLY A 3 9.85 -17.45 -29.25
C GLY A 3 8.67 -16.97 -28.40
N ARG A 4 8.63 -15.67 -28.05
CA ARG A 4 7.54 -15.07 -27.22
C ARG A 4 6.12 -15.40 -27.70
N ASN A 5 5.93 -15.63 -29.00
CA ASN A 5 4.62 -15.96 -29.60
C ASN A 5 4.37 -17.45 -29.80
N ASP A 6 5.32 -18.32 -29.48
CA ASP A 6 5.21 -19.77 -29.65
C ASP A 6 4.25 -20.38 -28.61
N PRO A 7 3.69 -21.57 -28.89
CA PRO A 7 2.91 -22.32 -27.90
C PRO A 7 3.75 -22.59 -26.65
N CYS A 8 3.16 -22.33 -25.49
CA CYS A 8 3.84 -22.42 -24.20
C CYS A 8 4.19 -23.89 -23.88
N PRO A 9 5.45 -24.19 -23.47
CA PRO A 9 5.92 -25.56 -23.28
C PRO A 9 5.25 -26.30 -22.10
N CYS A 10 4.61 -25.57 -21.18
CA CYS A 10 3.86 -26.15 -20.05
C CYS A 10 2.56 -26.88 -20.46
N GLY A 11 2.24 -26.96 -21.75
CA GLY A 11 1.06 -27.67 -22.25
C GLY A 11 -0.26 -26.88 -22.12
N SER A 12 -0.21 -25.61 -21.72
CA SER A 12 -1.41 -24.78 -21.52
C SER A 12 -2.15 -24.38 -22.80
N GLY A 13 -1.55 -24.61 -23.97
CA GLY A 13 -2.09 -24.20 -25.28
C GLY A 13 -2.07 -22.68 -25.53
N LYS A 14 -1.63 -21.85 -24.57
CA LYS A 14 -1.48 -20.40 -24.71
C LYS A 14 -0.12 -20.04 -25.33
N LYS A 15 0.04 -18.80 -25.82
CA LYS A 15 1.35 -18.28 -26.25
C LYS A 15 2.27 -18.13 -25.04
N TYR A 16 3.58 -18.38 -25.19
CA TYR A 16 4.56 -18.35 -24.10
C TYR A 16 4.53 -17.03 -23.31
N LYS A 17 4.42 -15.88 -24.01
CA LYS A 17 4.24 -14.55 -23.41
C LYS A 17 2.94 -14.31 -22.63
N LYS A 18 1.93 -15.18 -22.75
CA LYS A 18 0.64 -15.05 -22.05
C LYS A 18 0.47 -16.16 -21.00
N CYS A 19 1.55 -16.82 -20.62
CA CYS A 19 1.53 -17.95 -19.72
C CYS A 19 2.78 -17.96 -18.84
N CYS A 20 3.73 -18.86 -19.07
CA CYS A 20 4.89 -19.01 -18.19
C CYS A 20 5.77 -17.76 -18.12
N LEU A 21 5.93 -17.00 -19.21
CA LEU A 21 6.76 -15.79 -19.18
C LEU A 21 6.24 -14.72 -18.21
N ASN A 22 4.93 -14.45 -18.22
CA ASN A 22 4.32 -13.48 -17.28
C ASN A 22 4.34 -13.98 -15.83
N LYS A 23 4.17 -15.29 -15.60
CA LYS A 23 4.28 -15.87 -14.26
C LYS A 23 5.70 -15.78 -13.71
N VAL A 24 6.68 -15.99 -14.58
CA VAL A 24 8.10 -15.87 -14.28
C VAL A 24 8.48 -14.43 -13.94
N GLN A 25 8.01 -13.44 -14.71
CA GLN A 25 8.25 -12.03 -14.43
C GLN A 25 7.58 -11.56 -13.13
N GLN A 26 6.37 -12.04 -12.82
CA GLN A 26 5.71 -11.77 -11.53
C GLN A 26 6.47 -12.34 -10.34
N VAL A 27 7.02 -13.55 -10.48
CA VAL A 27 7.77 -14.22 -9.41
C VAL A 27 9.11 -13.51 -9.18
N ALA A 28 9.87 -13.15 -10.22
CA ALA A 28 11.08 -12.34 -10.07
C ALA A 28 10.80 -10.99 -9.37
N GLY A 29 9.73 -10.29 -9.76
CA GLY A 29 9.31 -9.04 -9.15
C GLY A 29 9.04 -9.17 -7.63
N MET A 30 8.36 -10.25 -7.21
CA MET A 30 8.07 -10.49 -5.79
C MET A 30 9.30 -10.78 -4.91
N VAL A 31 10.42 -11.23 -5.48
CA VAL A 31 11.65 -11.50 -4.70
C VAL A 31 12.57 -10.32 -4.58
N SER A 32 12.67 -9.54 -5.65
CA SER A 32 13.26 -8.21 -5.58
C SER A 32 12.49 -7.34 -4.58
N GLN A 33 11.17 -7.53 -4.44
CA GLN A 33 10.36 -6.87 -3.41
C GLN A 33 10.71 -7.29 -1.97
N GLY A 34 10.89 -8.59 -1.69
CA GLY A 34 11.25 -9.02 -0.33
C GLY A 34 12.67 -8.61 0.10
N MET A 35 13.64 -8.59 -0.82
CA MET A 35 14.98 -8.05 -0.53
C MET A 35 14.96 -6.53 -0.34
N PHE A 36 14.14 -5.83 -1.14
CA PHE A 36 13.90 -4.40 -1.03
C PHE A 36 13.34 -4.05 0.35
N GLU A 37 12.24 -4.68 0.77
CA GLU A 37 11.61 -4.43 2.06
C GLU A 37 12.56 -4.69 3.24
N GLU A 38 13.34 -5.77 3.20
CA GLU A 38 14.35 -6.05 4.24
C GLU A 38 15.46 -4.99 4.28
N THR A 39 15.90 -4.49 3.12
CA THR A 39 16.92 -3.43 3.02
C THR A 39 16.37 -2.11 3.56
N ILE A 40 15.11 -1.78 3.25
CA ILE A 40 14.42 -0.61 3.80
C ILE A 40 14.35 -0.71 5.31
N GLN A 41 13.88 -1.83 5.85
CA GLN A 41 13.77 -2.03 7.29
C GLN A 41 15.12 -1.94 7.99
N ALA A 42 16.17 -2.54 7.42
CA ALA A 42 17.52 -2.46 7.96
C ALA A 42 18.05 -1.01 7.94
N PHE A 43 17.75 -0.24 6.89
CA PHE A 43 18.12 1.16 6.80
C PHE A 43 17.34 2.01 7.82
N GLN A 44 16.03 1.80 7.96
CA GLN A 44 15.19 2.45 8.97
C GLN A 44 15.66 2.14 10.40
N ARG A 45 16.01 0.87 10.71
CA ARG A 45 16.62 0.50 12.00
C ARG A 45 17.95 1.20 12.25
N MET A 46 18.76 1.41 11.21
CA MET A 46 20.00 2.17 11.30
C MET A 46 19.69 3.64 11.64
N ILE A 47 18.79 4.29 10.90
CA ILE A 47 18.38 5.68 11.17
C ILE A 47 17.82 5.81 12.58
N PHE A 48 16.95 4.89 13.01
CA PHE A 48 16.39 4.88 14.36
C PHE A 48 17.47 4.73 15.46
N GLU A 49 18.45 3.84 15.27
CA GLU A 49 19.58 3.75 16.22
C GLU A 49 20.37 5.06 16.27
N ILE A 50 20.54 5.71 15.12
CA ILE A 50 21.23 6.99 15.03
C ILE A 50 20.45 8.05 15.80
N THR A 51 19.16 8.19 15.54
CA THR A 51 18.29 9.21 16.15
C THR A 51 18.01 8.96 17.63
N GLU A 52 18.23 7.75 18.16
CA GLU A 52 18.16 7.50 19.61
C GLU A 52 19.49 7.80 20.32
N ASN A 53 20.62 7.44 19.70
CA ASN A 53 21.91 7.41 20.41
C ASN A 53 22.88 8.55 20.05
N TYR A 54 22.65 9.24 18.94
CA TYR A 54 23.58 10.22 18.37
C TYR A 54 22.94 11.60 18.13
N THR A 55 21.79 11.88 18.77
CA THR A 55 21.10 13.19 18.69
C THR A 55 21.96 14.39 19.10
N HIS A 56 22.96 14.18 19.94
CA HIS A 56 23.91 15.21 20.36
C HIS A 56 24.82 15.72 19.22
N LEU A 57 24.87 15.00 18.09
CA LEU A 57 25.60 15.38 16.88
C LEU A 57 24.74 16.21 15.91
N LEU A 58 23.45 16.41 16.22
CA LEU A 58 22.53 17.19 15.40
C LEU A 58 22.60 18.69 15.77
N PRO A 59 22.73 19.59 14.78
CA PRO A 59 22.77 21.04 15.02
C PRO A 59 21.40 21.65 15.37
N THR A 60 20.30 20.98 15.05
CA THR A 60 18.92 21.43 15.28
C THR A 60 18.04 20.29 15.78
N ARG A 61 16.97 20.64 16.51
CA ARG A 61 15.98 19.71 17.03
C ARG A 61 15.35 18.96 15.85
N PHE A 62 15.49 17.64 15.82
CA PHE A 62 14.78 16.76 14.89
C PHE A 62 13.28 17.11 14.98
N VAL A 63 12.68 17.51 13.85
CA VAL A 63 11.25 17.80 13.76
C VAL A 63 10.54 16.49 13.46
N ASP A 64 9.33 16.30 13.98
CA ASP A 64 8.53 15.10 13.70
C ASP A 64 8.41 14.92 12.17
N LEU A 65 8.91 13.79 11.66
CA LEU A 65 9.12 13.49 10.22
C LEU A 65 7.80 13.15 9.49
N GLU A 66 6.64 13.59 10.00
CA GLU A 66 5.35 13.02 9.60
C GLU A 66 4.68 13.72 8.40
N ASP A 67 5.20 14.85 7.89
CA ASP A 67 4.43 15.68 6.93
C ASP A 67 5.17 16.11 5.62
N ASN A 68 6.48 15.88 5.41
CA ASN A 68 7.18 16.30 4.16
C ASN A 68 8.40 15.41 3.81
N ASP A 69 8.38 14.76 2.63
CA ASP A 69 9.45 13.87 2.14
C ASP A 69 10.79 14.58 1.92
N LEU A 70 10.76 15.84 1.46
CA LEU A 70 11.96 16.66 1.24
C LEU A 70 12.67 16.96 2.56
N ASP A 71 11.91 17.21 3.62
CA ASP A 71 12.43 17.42 4.97
C ASP A 71 13.09 16.15 5.53
N PHE A 72 12.56 14.97 5.22
CA PHE A 72 13.21 13.72 5.60
C PHE A 72 14.55 13.55 4.90
N VAL A 73 14.58 13.69 3.56
CA VAL A 73 15.82 13.53 2.78
C VAL A 73 16.88 14.51 3.30
N TYR A 74 16.48 15.75 3.59
CA TYR A 74 17.34 16.77 4.20
C TYR A 74 17.94 16.34 5.54
N GLN A 75 17.07 16.00 6.50
CA GLN A 75 17.49 15.71 7.87
C GLN A 75 18.37 14.46 7.94
N VAL A 76 18.03 13.42 7.17
CA VAL A 76 18.81 12.19 7.10
C VAL A 76 20.15 12.40 6.41
N SER A 77 20.19 13.13 5.29
CA SER A 77 21.45 13.47 4.61
C SER A 77 22.42 14.21 5.52
N LYS A 78 21.93 15.22 6.28
CA LYS A 78 22.74 15.93 7.27
C LYS A 78 23.30 15.02 8.35
N LEU A 79 22.45 14.16 8.89
CA LEU A 79 22.79 13.25 9.97
C LEU A 79 23.87 12.24 9.52
N LEU A 80 23.69 11.64 8.35
CA LEU A 80 24.66 10.71 7.77
C LEU A 80 26.00 11.40 7.48
N ASN A 81 25.97 12.63 6.98
CA ASN A 81 27.20 13.40 6.72
C ASN A 81 27.93 13.76 8.03
N ALA A 82 27.22 14.20 9.06
CA ALA A 82 27.80 14.50 10.38
C ALA A 82 28.49 13.28 10.99
N LEU A 83 27.82 12.11 10.97
CA LEU A 83 28.36 10.86 11.49
C LEU A 83 29.56 10.33 10.69
N ARG A 84 29.59 10.58 9.38
CA ARG A 84 30.68 10.19 8.49
C ARG A 84 31.95 10.99 8.77
N ASN A 85 31.80 12.26 9.08
CA ASN A 85 32.92 13.18 9.31
C ASN A 85 33.42 13.21 10.76
N GLU A 86 32.70 12.62 11.71
CA GLU A 86 33.14 12.47 13.09
C GLU A 86 33.81 11.11 13.36
N GLU A 87 35.06 11.15 13.84
CA GLU A 87 35.84 9.95 14.17
C GLU A 87 35.46 9.34 15.53
N LYS A 88 35.37 8.01 15.56
CA LYS A 88 35.22 7.18 16.76
C LYS A 88 36.44 6.26 16.93
N GLY A 89 37.47 6.74 17.64
CA GLY A 89 38.64 5.92 18.00
C GLY A 89 39.67 5.75 16.88
N GLU A 90 40.31 4.58 16.79
CA GLU A 90 41.40 4.28 15.84
C GLU A 90 40.90 4.14 14.37
N SER A 91 40.50 5.26 13.76
CA SER A 91 40.28 5.40 12.30
C SER A 91 38.97 4.85 11.72
N LYS A 92 37.86 4.88 12.48
CA LYS A 92 36.50 4.59 11.96
C LYS A 92 35.54 5.72 12.31
N SER A 93 34.64 6.07 11.40
CA SER A 93 33.59 7.06 11.65
C SER A 93 32.51 6.51 12.59
N TYR A 94 31.69 7.39 13.18
CA TYR A 94 30.50 6.94 13.91
C TYR A 94 29.54 6.17 12.98
N LEU A 95 29.41 6.59 11.72
CA LEU A 95 28.59 5.90 10.74
C LEU A 95 29.07 4.46 10.53
N ASP A 96 30.38 4.24 10.34
CA ASP A 96 30.97 2.89 10.21
C ASP A 96 30.69 2.02 11.43
N HIS A 97 30.69 2.61 12.62
CA HIS A 97 30.39 1.90 13.85
C HIS A 97 28.92 1.46 13.90
N VAL A 98 27.99 2.34 13.54
CA VAL A 98 26.55 2.02 13.51
C VAL A 98 26.28 0.96 12.45
N ILE A 99 26.84 1.11 11.24
CA ILE A 99 26.74 0.10 10.18
C ILE A 99 27.26 -1.24 10.68
N ALA A 100 28.46 -1.30 11.26
CA ALA A 100 29.03 -2.54 11.77
C ALA A 100 28.23 -3.16 12.94
N HIS A 101 27.50 -2.34 13.70
CA HIS A 101 26.61 -2.81 14.75
C HIS A 101 25.31 -3.39 14.16
N GLN A 102 24.70 -2.69 13.20
CA GLN A 102 23.48 -3.12 12.51
C GLN A 102 23.72 -4.40 11.68
N LYS A 103 24.86 -4.52 11.01
CA LYS A 103 25.27 -5.75 10.29
C LYS A 103 25.26 -7.02 11.15
N LYS A 104 25.39 -6.92 12.47
CA LYS A 104 25.33 -8.09 13.38
C LYS A 104 23.90 -8.55 13.67
N LYS A 105 22.91 -7.68 13.42
CA LYS A 105 21.48 -7.93 13.64
C LYS A 105 20.81 -8.50 12.38
N GLU A 106 21.42 -8.28 11.22
CA GLU A 106 20.92 -8.79 9.95
C GLU A 106 21.25 -10.26 9.75
N ARG A 107 20.32 -11.01 9.13
CA ARG A 107 20.48 -12.44 8.82
C ARG A 107 20.78 -12.69 7.35
N ARG A 108 20.23 -11.87 6.44
CA ARG A 108 20.39 -12.02 5.00
C ARG A 108 21.73 -11.46 4.54
N GLU A 109 22.57 -12.31 3.97
CA GLU A 109 23.91 -11.90 3.52
C GLU A 109 23.90 -10.79 2.47
N SER A 110 22.92 -10.77 1.56
CA SER A 110 22.83 -9.72 0.52
C SER A 110 22.56 -8.34 1.12
N VAL A 111 21.73 -8.26 2.17
CA VAL A 111 21.49 -7.02 2.92
C VAL A 111 22.77 -6.62 3.67
N ILE A 112 23.38 -7.56 4.42
CA ILE A 112 24.64 -7.33 5.15
C ILE A 112 25.74 -6.74 4.24
N ARG A 113 25.82 -7.17 2.99
CA ARG A 113 26.82 -6.66 2.04
C ARG A 113 26.42 -5.34 1.40
N SER A 114 25.14 -5.15 1.11
CA SER A 114 24.65 -3.85 0.66
C SER A 114 24.97 -2.77 1.71
N MET A 115 24.92 -3.12 3.01
CA MET A 115 25.34 -2.26 4.11
C MET A 115 26.81 -1.84 4.07
N ASP A 116 27.70 -2.57 3.39
CA ASP A 116 29.09 -2.11 3.21
C ASP A 116 29.16 -0.85 2.35
N GLU A 117 28.19 -0.61 1.47
CA GLU A 117 28.11 0.59 0.64
C GLU A 117 27.35 1.73 1.32
N TRP A 118 26.68 1.46 2.45
CA TRP A 118 25.84 2.47 3.12
C TRP A 118 26.62 3.65 3.71
N HIS A 119 27.93 3.48 3.93
CA HIS A 119 28.80 4.60 4.31
C HIS A 119 28.93 5.67 3.21
N LYS A 120 28.51 5.37 1.98
CA LYS A 120 28.52 6.28 0.82
C LYS A 120 27.17 6.93 0.53
N VAL A 121 26.10 6.54 1.23
CA VAL A 121 24.73 7.00 0.97
C VAL A 121 24.66 8.53 1.05
N GLU A 122 24.28 9.16 -0.05
CA GLU A 122 24.18 10.61 -0.20
C GLU A 122 22.96 10.93 -1.04
N SER A 123 22.27 12.03 -0.72
CA SER A 123 21.17 12.48 -1.57
C SER A 123 21.69 12.86 -2.95
N SER A 124 20.97 12.45 -4.00
CA SER A 124 21.44 12.60 -5.38
C SER A 124 20.28 12.73 -6.35
N PHE A 125 20.60 13.32 -7.51
CA PHE A 125 19.69 13.53 -8.63
C PHE A 125 20.01 12.55 -9.75
N PHE A 126 18.98 11.95 -10.33
CA PHE A 126 19.12 10.95 -11.38
C PHE A 126 18.21 11.28 -12.55
N GLU A 127 18.78 11.29 -13.76
CA GLU A 127 18.06 11.33 -15.03
C GLU A 127 17.69 9.88 -15.40
N ILE A 128 16.41 9.62 -15.66
CA ILE A 128 15.91 8.30 -16.05
C ILE A 128 16.11 8.12 -17.56
N LEU A 129 16.93 7.16 -17.95
CA LEU A 129 17.25 6.94 -19.36
C LEU A 129 16.29 5.93 -20.00
N GLU A 130 16.05 4.82 -19.31
CA GLU A 130 15.18 3.72 -19.75
C GLU A 130 14.57 3.05 -18.52
N MET A 131 13.29 2.66 -18.60
CA MET A 131 12.61 1.92 -17.52
C MET A 131 11.93 0.66 -18.07
N GLU A 132 12.14 -0.48 -17.40
CA GLU A 132 11.46 -1.74 -17.73
C GLU A 132 11.13 -2.54 -16.46
N ASN A 133 9.84 -2.83 -16.24
CA ASN A 133 9.36 -3.62 -15.09
C ASN A 133 9.78 -3.05 -13.72
N GLY A 134 9.73 -1.71 -13.55
CA GLY A 134 10.08 -1.05 -12.28
C GLY A 134 11.56 -0.85 -12.00
N ILE A 135 12.43 -1.25 -12.93
CA ILE A 135 13.88 -1.00 -12.88
C ILE A 135 14.20 0.08 -13.91
N ALA A 136 14.76 1.19 -13.45
CA ALA A 136 15.22 2.29 -14.27
C ALA A 136 16.75 2.25 -14.41
N ARG A 137 17.24 2.26 -15.65
CA ARG A 137 18.62 2.66 -15.93
C ARG A 137 18.66 4.18 -15.81
N ALA A 138 19.41 4.68 -14.86
CA ALA A 138 19.47 6.09 -14.55
C ALA A 138 20.91 6.59 -14.56
N LYS A 139 21.07 7.90 -14.68
CA LYS A 139 22.37 8.55 -14.70
C LYS A 139 22.39 9.63 -13.64
N ASN A 140 23.40 9.61 -12.77
CA ASN A 140 23.58 10.68 -11.81
C ASN A 140 23.87 11.99 -12.56
N VAL A 141 23.07 13.01 -12.29
CA VAL A 141 23.07 14.28 -13.03
C VAL A 141 24.41 15.01 -12.93
N PHE A 142 25.15 14.85 -11.83
CA PHE A 142 26.37 15.61 -11.56
C PHE A 142 27.65 14.78 -11.73
N THR A 143 27.62 13.50 -11.36
CA THR A 143 28.79 12.62 -11.50
C THR A 143 28.85 11.96 -12.88
N GLU A 144 27.75 11.98 -13.63
CA GLU A 144 27.58 11.30 -14.92
C GLU A 144 27.68 9.76 -14.83
N GLU A 145 27.73 9.20 -13.61
CA GLU A 145 27.78 7.76 -13.39
C GLU A 145 26.40 7.13 -13.65
N GLU A 146 26.38 6.06 -14.46
CA GLU A 146 25.16 5.28 -14.69
C GLU A 146 24.95 4.28 -13.55
N THR A 147 23.69 4.11 -13.14
CA THR A 147 23.24 3.20 -12.08
C THR A 147 21.91 2.56 -12.48
N SER A 148 21.51 1.54 -11.72
CA SER A 148 20.19 0.90 -11.87
C SER A 148 19.37 1.20 -10.62
N LEU A 149 18.31 1.99 -10.79
CA LEU A 149 17.36 2.32 -9.73
C LEU A 149 16.18 1.34 -9.77
N LEU A 150 15.79 0.81 -8.62
CA LEU A 150 14.55 0.06 -8.48
C LEU A 150 13.50 1.00 -7.87
N LEU A 151 12.57 1.47 -8.71
CA LEU A 151 11.55 2.48 -8.36
C LEU A 151 10.19 1.85 -7.96
N GLY A 152 10.05 0.53 -8.07
CA GLY A 152 8.87 -0.23 -7.63
C GLY A 152 8.17 -1.01 -8.76
N PHE A 153 7.49 -2.11 -8.44
CA PHE A 153 6.91 -3.05 -9.43
C PHE A 153 5.60 -2.57 -10.07
N HIS A 154 5.20 -1.32 -9.84
CA HIS A 154 3.89 -0.78 -10.23
C HIS A 154 3.97 0.51 -11.05
N THR A 155 5.17 1.07 -11.26
CA THR A 155 5.38 2.24 -12.11
C THR A 155 5.97 1.79 -13.44
N ASP A 156 5.09 1.40 -14.38
CA ASP A 156 5.42 1.49 -15.81
C ASP A 156 4.96 2.89 -16.29
N ASP A 157 5.25 3.94 -15.52
CA ASP A 157 4.90 5.31 -15.88
C ASP A 157 5.99 5.88 -16.81
N PRO A 158 5.71 6.05 -18.12
CA PRO A 158 6.70 6.53 -19.07
C PRO A 158 7.02 8.03 -18.90
N GLU A 159 6.45 8.72 -17.91
CA GLU A 159 6.59 10.19 -17.71
C GLU A 159 7.58 10.59 -16.59
N ILE A 160 8.25 9.65 -15.91
CA ILE A 160 9.28 9.99 -14.91
C ILE A 160 10.60 10.29 -15.61
N ASP A 161 10.93 11.58 -15.74
CA ASP A 161 12.14 12.03 -16.42
C ASP A 161 13.35 12.12 -15.47
N CYS A 162 13.18 12.74 -14.30
CA CYS A 162 14.23 12.87 -13.30
C CYS A 162 13.71 12.59 -11.87
N VAL A 163 14.60 12.12 -10.99
CA VAL A 163 14.28 11.84 -9.59
C VAL A 163 15.35 12.37 -8.64
N PHE A 164 14.94 12.80 -7.46
CA PHE A 164 15.79 13.18 -6.34
C PHE A 164 15.43 12.39 -5.08
N GLY A 165 16.43 11.99 -4.31
CA GLY A 165 16.20 11.32 -3.04
C GLY A 165 17.48 10.77 -2.44
N LEU A 166 17.33 9.87 -1.47
CA LEU A 166 18.43 9.23 -0.76
C LEU A 166 18.58 7.75 -1.18
N PRO A 167 19.28 7.45 -2.28
CA PRO A 167 19.46 6.09 -2.75
C PRO A 167 20.31 5.26 -1.79
N VAL A 168 19.87 4.04 -1.53
CA VAL A 168 20.56 3.06 -0.70
C VAL A 168 20.82 1.81 -1.52
N GLN A 169 22.03 1.26 -1.42
CA GLN A 169 22.36 0.02 -2.13
C GLN A 169 21.49 -1.13 -1.63
N CYS A 170 20.94 -1.91 -2.56
CA CYS A 170 20.12 -3.10 -2.36
C CYS A 170 20.47 -4.16 -3.41
N GLY A 171 21.48 -4.98 -3.13
CA GLY A 171 22.00 -5.95 -4.09
C GLY A 171 22.54 -5.24 -5.35
N PRO A 172 22.06 -5.55 -6.56
CA PRO A 172 22.43 -4.86 -7.81
C PRO A 172 22.03 -3.39 -7.86
N TYR A 173 20.90 -3.09 -7.22
CA TYR A 173 20.16 -1.87 -7.49
C TYR A 173 20.40 -0.85 -6.38
N GLN A 174 20.08 0.40 -6.69
CA GLN A 174 19.83 1.40 -5.68
C GLN A 174 18.32 1.57 -5.50
N ILE A 175 17.91 1.73 -4.25
CA ILE A 175 16.50 1.84 -3.85
C ILE A 175 16.32 3.11 -3.03
N PHE A 176 15.12 3.67 -3.04
CA PHE A 176 14.76 4.76 -2.14
C PHE A 176 14.02 4.18 -0.93
N PRO A 177 14.59 4.26 0.29
CA PRO A 177 13.98 3.69 1.49
C PRO A 177 12.82 4.53 2.05
N HIS A 178 12.57 5.70 1.45
CA HIS A 178 11.42 6.54 1.65
C HIS A 178 10.95 7.06 0.28
N GLU A 179 9.91 7.90 0.26
CA GLU A 179 9.33 8.43 -0.98
C GLU A 179 10.40 9.22 -1.75
N LEU A 180 10.39 9.03 -3.06
CA LEU A 180 11.30 9.72 -3.98
C LEU A 180 10.61 10.97 -4.50
N ILE A 181 11.40 11.99 -4.82
CA ILE A 181 10.89 13.26 -5.33
C ILE A 181 11.04 13.23 -6.85
N GLU A 182 9.93 13.20 -7.56
CA GLU A 182 9.90 13.30 -9.01
C GLU A 182 10.16 14.75 -9.43
N ILE A 183 11.01 14.95 -10.43
CA ILE A 183 11.39 16.26 -10.95
C ILE A 183 11.20 16.19 -12.46
N ILE A 184 10.44 17.12 -13.02
CA ILE A 184 10.28 17.17 -14.48
C ILE A 184 11.56 17.72 -15.14
N ASP A 185 11.84 17.28 -16.37
CA ASP A 185 13.10 17.61 -17.07
C ASP A 185 13.42 19.12 -17.13
N GLU A 186 12.38 19.94 -17.27
CA GLU A 186 12.48 21.39 -17.40
C GLU A 186 12.92 22.07 -16.09
N GLU A 187 12.50 21.55 -14.94
CA GLU A 187 12.93 21.98 -13.60
C GLU A 187 14.38 21.55 -13.34
N MET A 188 14.74 20.36 -13.80
CA MET A 188 16.07 19.79 -13.58
C MET A 188 17.17 20.63 -14.25
N ASP A 189 16.92 21.17 -15.45
CA ASP A 189 17.86 22.06 -16.12
C ASP A 189 18.05 23.40 -15.37
N LEU A 190 16.99 23.92 -14.74
CA LEU A 190 17.05 25.12 -13.91
C LEU A 190 17.80 24.83 -12.60
N LEU A 191 17.51 23.71 -11.94
CA LEU A 191 18.22 23.20 -10.76
C LEU A 191 19.72 23.09 -11.00
N LYS A 192 20.13 22.46 -12.12
CA LYS A 192 21.53 22.32 -12.49
C LYS A 192 22.22 23.69 -12.56
N GLN A 193 21.57 24.70 -13.12
CA GLN A 193 22.12 26.05 -13.23
C GLN A 193 22.23 26.74 -11.87
N LEU A 194 21.19 26.65 -11.04
CA LEU A 194 21.17 27.24 -9.70
C LEU A 194 22.22 26.62 -8.78
N ILE A 195 22.31 25.29 -8.75
CA ILE A 195 23.30 24.55 -7.97
C ILE A 195 24.72 24.88 -8.45
N SER A 196 24.95 24.91 -9.77
CA SER A 196 26.27 25.28 -10.32
C SER A 196 26.67 26.70 -9.95
N TYR A 197 25.73 27.66 -10.06
CA TYR A 197 25.99 29.06 -9.69
C TYR A 197 26.28 29.20 -8.19
N ALA A 198 25.50 28.55 -7.33
CA ALA A 198 25.69 28.62 -5.89
C ALA A 198 27.00 27.95 -5.43
N ALA A 199 27.36 26.80 -6.02
CA ALA A 199 28.65 26.15 -5.77
C ALA A 199 29.83 27.04 -6.17
N ASP A 200 29.76 27.70 -7.33
CA ASP A 200 30.78 28.64 -7.80
C ASP A 200 30.93 29.87 -6.89
N GLU A 201 29.82 30.43 -6.39
CA GLU A 201 29.82 31.56 -5.44
C GLU A 201 30.45 31.17 -4.08
N GLU A 202 30.20 29.95 -3.60
CA GLU A 202 30.84 29.42 -2.39
C GLU A 202 32.28 28.92 -2.64
N GLY A 203 32.73 28.85 -3.90
CA GLY A 203 34.05 28.39 -4.30
C GLY A 203 34.27 26.89 -4.04
N GLN A 204 33.18 26.12 -3.99
CA GLN A 204 33.17 24.68 -3.76
C GLN A 204 33.02 23.92 -5.08
N SER A 205 33.47 22.67 -5.11
CA SER A 205 33.04 21.78 -6.20
C SER A 205 31.55 21.45 -6.03
N ILE A 206 30.83 21.12 -7.11
CA ILE A 206 29.40 20.75 -7.02
C ILE A 206 29.20 19.60 -6.01
N ASP A 207 30.07 18.58 -6.03
CA ASP A 207 30.06 17.47 -5.08
C ASP A 207 30.24 17.92 -3.61
N GLU A 208 31.12 18.90 -3.37
CA GLU A 208 31.33 19.47 -2.04
C GLU A 208 30.14 20.35 -1.59
N PHE A 209 29.57 21.11 -2.52
CA PHE A 209 28.39 21.94 -2.29
C PHE A 209 27.18 21.07 -1.93
N LEU A 210 26.92 20.01 -2.71
CA LEU A 210 25.85 19.04 -2.46
C LEU A 210 25.93 18.37 -1.08
N ARG A 211 27.14 18.17 -0.55
CA ARG A 211 27.35 17.57 0.78
C ARG A 211 27.21 18.55 1.93
N THR A 212 27.44 19.85 1.71
CA THR A 212 27.69 20.80 2.80
C THR A 212 26.66 21.90 2.94
N THR A 213 25.84 22.14 1.91
CA THR A 213 24.97 23.30 1.87
C THR A 213 23.52 22.99 2.25
N ASP A 214 22.91 23.94 2.95
CA ASP A 214 21.48 23.93 3.27
C ASP A 214 20.65 24.48 2.12
N TYR A 215 21.27 24.97 1.03
CA TYR A 215 20.60 25.68 -0.06
C TYR A 215 19.79 24.80 -1.02
N ILE A 216 20.08 23.51 -1.11
CA ILE A 216 19.44 22.60 -2.08
C ILE A 216 17.97 22.39 -1.75
N PHE A 217 17.66 22.23 -0.46
CA PHE A 217 16.32 21.90 -0.01
C PHE A 217 15.36 23.09 -0.13
N PRO A 218 15.71 24.31 0.31
CA PRO A 218 14.95 25.52 -0.02
C PRO A 218 14.91 25.79 -1.52
N ALA A 219 15.95 25.45 -2.30
CA ALA A 219 15.88 25.65 -3.75
C ALA A 219 14.85 24.74 -4.41
N ILE A 220 14.75 23.47 -4.00
CA ILE A 220 13.71 22.53 -4.47
C ILE A 220 12.32 22.97 -3.98
N ASP A 221 12.19 23.31 -2.69
CA ASP A 221 10.94 23.79 -2.08
C ASP A 221 10.44 25.10 -2.74
N HIS A 222 11.35 26.03 -3.01
CA HIS A 222 11.06 27.25 -3.76
C HIS A 222 10.97 27.03 -5.27
N LEU A 223 11.39 25.90 -5.82
CA LEU A 223 11.22 25.62 -7.24
C LEU A 223 9.79 25.25 -7.54
N ASP A 224 9.10 24.52 -6.67
CA ASP A 224 7.66 24.31 -6.79
C ASP A 224 6.92 25.66 -6.70
N GLU A 225 7.27 26.53 -5.73
CA GLU A 225 6.69 27.88 -5.62
C GLU A 225 7.03 28.78 -6.83
N MET A 226 8.29 28.76 -7.29
CA MET A 226 8.76 29.55 -8.43
C MET A 226 8.28 28.98 -9.77
N MET A 227 8.00 27.69 -9.86
CA MET A 227 7.39 27.02 -11.01
C MET A 227 5.88 27.23 -10.98
N GLU A 228 5.20 27.31 -9.84
CA GLU A 228 3.83 27.81 -9.78
C GLU A 228 3.79 29.26 -10.31
N GLU A 229 4.70 30.13 -9.86
CA GLU A 229 4.84 31.50 -10.36
C GLU A 229 5.32 31.56 -11.84
N ALA A 230 6.19 30.64 -12.28
CA ALA A 230 6.76 30.63 -13.64
C ALA A 230 5.93 29.83 -14.65
N THR A 231 5.13 28.85 -14.23
CA THR A 231 4.12 28.18 -15.07
C THR A 231 2.93 29.10 -15.30
N GLU A 232 2.60 29.98 -14.34
CA GLU A 232 1.75 31.15 -14.59
C GLU A 232 2.32 32.06 -15.70
N ASP A 233 3.64 32.25 -15.76
CA ASP A 233 4.32 33.12 -16.74
C ASP A 233 4.68 32.42 -18.08
N MET A 234 4.89 31.09 -18.10
CA MET A 234 5.48 30.33 -19.22
C MET A 234 4.47 29.46 -19.96
N ILE A 235 3.34 29.08 -19.34
CA ILE A 235 2.11 28.67 -20.05
C ILE A 235 1.49 29.95 -20.61
N GLY A 236 2.14 30.54 -21.61
CA GLY A 236 1.96 31.96 -21.99
C GLY A 236 0.52 32.42 -21.82
N SER A 237 0.25 33.12 -20.70
CA SER A 237 -1.07 33.25 -20.06
C SER A 237 -2.05 32.14 -20.48
N PHE A 238 -2.28 31.12 -19.65
CA PHE A 238 -3.52 30.35 -19.73
C PHE A 238 -4.67 31.34 -19.54
N SER A 239 -5.08 31.93 -20.65
CA SER A 239 -6.18 32.85 -20.75
C SER A 239 -7.33 31.96 -21.10
N LEU A 240 -8.24 31.80 -20.13
CA LEU A 240 -9.55 31.25 -20.38
C LEU A 240 -10.12 31.89 -21.66
N LEU A 241 -10.71 31.08 -22.53
CA LEU A 241 -11.53 31.60 -23.61
C LEU A 241 -12.58 32.55 -23.02
N PRO A 242 -13.08 33.55 -23.77
CA PRO A 242 -14.07 34.49 -23.24
C PRO A 242 -15.26 33.80 -22.55
N GLU A 243 -15.71 32.67 -23.08
CA GLU A 243 -16.79 31.87 -22.52
C GLU A 243 -16.39 31.08 -21.26
N GLU A 244 -15.12 30.72 -21.11
CA GLU A 244 -14.55 30.06 -19.92
C GLU A 244 -14.31 31.06 -18.78
N GLU A 245 -13.83 32.26 -19.13
CA GLU A 245 -13.69 33.40 -18.22
C GLU A 245 -15.05 33.86 -17.71
N GLU A 246 -16.09 33.84 -18.55
CA GLU A 246 -17.47 34.08 -18.13
C GLU A 246 -17.95 33.07 -17.07
N VAL A 247 -17.45 31.82 -17.10
CA VAL A 247 -17.73 30.83 -16.04
C VAL A 247 -17.01 31.19 -14.75
N SER A 248 -15.69 31.48 -14.79
CA SER A 248 -14.93 31.92 -13.60
C SER A 248 -15.55 33.15 -12.95
N GLN A 249 -15.93 34.16 -13.74
CA GLN A 249 -16.63 35.35 -13.25
C GLN A 249 -18.02 35.02 -12.68
N GLY A 250 -18.73 34.08 -13.30
CA GLY A 250 -20.02 33.58 -12.82
C GLY A 250 -19.93 32.87 -11.48
N ILE A 251 -18.86 32.08 -11.26
CA ILE A 251 -18.56 31.42 -9.98
C ILE A 251 -18.14 32.47 -8.95
N ARG A 252 -17.26 33.42 -9.32
CA ARG A 252 -16.81 34.50 -8.43
C ARG A 252 -17.97 35.36 -7.92
N GLN A 253 -19.04 35.54 -8.71
CA GLN A 253 -20.26 36.22 -8.28
C GLN A 253 -21.05 35.50 -7.18
N LEU A 254 -20.72 34.24 -6.87
CA LEU A 254 -21.31 33.48 -5.75
C LEU A 254 -20.69 33.86 -4.40
N GLN A 255 -19.55 34.55 -4.41
CA GLN A 255 -18.79 34.95 -3.23
C GLN A 255 -19.59 35.81 -2.26
N LYS A 256 -19.45 35.47 -0.98
CA LYS A 256 -20.04 36.13 0.19
C LYS A 256 -19.03 36.09 1.34
N PRO A 257 -19.19 36.95 2.35
CA PRO A 257 -18.35 36.88 3.55
C PRO A 257 -18.42 35.49 4.21
N GLY A 258 -17.27 34.85 4.40
CA GLY A 258 -17.11 33.54 5.03
C GLY A 258 -17.10 32.35 4.07
N ASN A 259 -16.94 32.58 2.76
CA ASN A 259 -16.83 31.50 1.77
C ASN A 259 -15.83 31.76 0.66
N GLU A 260 -14.94 32.73 0.88
CA GLU A 260 -13.93 33.15 -0.07
C GLU A 260 -13.05 31.97 -0.51
N ASP A 261 -12.48 31.23 0.46
CA ASP A 261 -11.60 30.08 0.19
C ASP A 261 -12.27 29.03 -0.70
N VAL A 262 -13.56 28.77 -0.49
CA VAL A 262 -14.27 27.76 -1.28
C VAL A 262 -14.62 28.24 -2.69
N ILE A 263 -14.86 29.55 -2.85
CA ILE A 263 -15.07 30.10 -4.20
C ILE A 263 -13.77 30.10 -4.99
N ASP A 264 -12.64 30.39 -4.34
CA ASP A 264 -11.33 30.34 -4.98
C ASP A 264 -10.97 28.90 -5.36
N GLU A 265 -11.27 27.90 -4.51
CA GLU A 265 -11.13 26.47 -4.83
C GLU A 265 -12.02 26.04 -6.01
N MET A 266 -13.29 26.48 -6.04
CA MET A 266 -14.19 26.19 -7.17
C MET A 266 -13.71 26.80 -8.49
N ILE A 267 -13.07 27.97 -8.44
CA ILE A 267 -12.49 28.62 -9.61
C ILE A 267 -11.25 27.86 -10.07
N ALA A 268 -10.38 27.45 -9.15
CA ALA A 268 -9.20 26.65 -9.47
C ALA A 268 -9.58 25.31 -10.14
N GLU A 269 -10.57 24.59 -9.58
CA GLU A 269 -11.04 23.33 -10.17
C GLU A 269 -11.71 23.54 -11.54
N TRP A 270 -12.44 24.64 -11.72
CA TRP A 270 -12.96 25.01 -13.04
C TRP A 270 -11.85 25.31 -14.06
N GLU A 271 -10.83 26.06 -13.65
CA GLU A 271 -9.70 26.42 -14.49
C GLU A 271 -8.88 25.18 -14.89
N ASN A 272 -8.75 24.21 -13.99
CA ASN A 272 -8.16 22.91 -14.28
C ASN A 272 -8.99 22.09 -15.29
N MET A 273 -10.32 22.03 -15.12
CA MET A 273 -11.20 21.40 -16.10
C MET A 273 -11.15 22.10 -17.47
N ALA A 274 -11.04 23.42 -17.50
CA ALA A 274 -10.90 24.21 -18.74
C ALA A 274 -9.55 23.96 -19.41
N ARG A 275 -8.47 23.88 -18.63
CA ARG A 275 -7.10 23.65 -19.10
C ARG A 275 -6.97 22.35 -19.90
N VAL A 276 -7.60 21.28 -19.42
CA VAL A 276 -7.60 19.97 -20.10
C VAL A 276 -8.79 19.81 -21.07
N ASN A 277 -9.58 20.87 -21.29
CA ASN A 277 -10.78 20.87 -22.12
C ASN A 277 -11.77 19.74 -21.75
N TYR A 278 -11.90 19.47 -20.45
CA TYR A 278 -12.75 18.39 -19.92
C TYR A 278 -14.23 18.64 -20.24
N ILE A 279 -14.66 19.91 -20.16
CA ILE A 279 -16.04 20.33 -20.43
C ILE A 279 -16.09 21.33 -21.59
N GLN A 280 -16.56 20.89 -22.76
CA GLN A 280 -16.81 21.79 -23.88
C GLN A 280 -17.94 22.77 -23.58
N ILE A 281 -17.66 24.08 -23.65
CA ILE A 281 -18.65 25.14 -23.41
C ILE A 281 -19.50 25.40 -24.64
N ASN A 282 -20.80 25.18 -24.50
CA ASN A 282 -21.81 25.66 -25.45
C ASN A 282 -22.47 26.96 -24.99
N LYS A 283 -22.56 27.12 -23.67
CA LYS A 283 -23.10 28.26 -22.92
C LYS A 283 -22.49 28.23 -21.51
N PRO A 284 -22.07 29.36 -20.93
CA PRO A 284 -21.49 29.41 -19.57
C PRO A 284 -22.50 29.13 -18.47
N GLU A 285 -23.74 29.62 -18.62
CA GLU A 285 -24.74 29.64 -17.55
C GLU A 285 -25.15 28.25 -17.02
N PRO A 286 -25.29 27.19 -17.83
CA PRO A 286 -25.48 25.83 -17.32
C PRO A 286 -24.33 25.30 -16.46
N ILE A 287 -23.09 25.72 -16.72
CA ILE A 287 -21.90 25.27 -15.99
C ILE A 287 -21.82 26.01 -14.64
N ILE A 288 -21.99 27.33 -14.66
CA ILE A 288 -22.07 28.15 -13.43
C ILE A 288 -23.21 27.64 -12.52
N ALA A 289 -24.36 27.34 -13.10
CA ALA A 289 -25.49 26.75 -12.39
C ALA A 289 -25.18 25.35 -11.82
N ALA A 290 -24.37 24.55 -12.51
CA ALA A 290 -23.96 23.24 -12.02
C ALA A 290 -22.98 23.36 -10.86
N PHE A 291 -21.96 24.22 -10.95
CA PHE A 291 -21.06 24.52 -9.84
C PHE A 291 -21.80 25.06 -8.62
N GLU A 292 -22.73 26.02 -8.80
CA GLU A 292 -23.55 26.51 -7.69
C GLU A 292 -24.42 25.40 -7.07
N TYR A 293 -24.89 24.45 -7.90
CA TYR A 293 -25.65 23.31 -7.41
C TYR A 293 -24.76 22.36 -6.60
N VAL A 294 -23.66 21.87 -7.18
CA VAL A 294 -22.70 20.97 -6.52
C VAL A 294 -22.25 21.57 -5.20
N TYR A 295 -21.88 22.84 -5.22
CA TYR A 295 -21.43 23.54 -4.02
C TYR A 295 -22.52 23.69 -2.95
N ARG A 296 -23.70 24.22 -3.30
CA ARG A 296 -24.75 24.56 -2.30
C ARG A 296 -25.64 23.38 -1.92
N VAL A 297 -25.55 22.27 -2.64
CA VAL A 297 -26.45 21.11 -2.46
C VAL A 297 -25.67 19.85 -2.13
N ASP A 298 -24.55 19.60 -2.80
CA ASP A 298 -23.81 18.34 -2.66
C ASP A 298 -22.67 18.48 -1.64
N LEU A 299 -21.87 19.56 -1.71
CA LEU A 299 -20.69 19.75 -0.86
C LEU A 299 -20.97 20.49 0.46
N TYR A 300 -21.68 21.62 0.41
CA TYR A 300 -21.92 22.48 1.59
C TYR A 300 -23.42 22.79 1.81
N PRO A 301 -24.27 21.77 2.04
CA PRO A 301 -25.73 21.94 2.14
C PRO A 301 -26.22 22.65 3.40
N GLU A 302 -25.39 22.77 4.45
CA GLU A 302 -25.77 23.36 5.76
C GLU A 302 -25.51 24.87 5.81
N ASP A 303 -24.50 25.39 5.09
CA ASP A 303 -24.09 26.80 5.12
C ASP A 303 -24.83 27.67 4.08
N TYR A 304 -25.43 27.04 3.07
CA TYR A 304 -26.16 27.73 2.01
C TYR A 304 -27.61 27.25 1.89
N LYS A 305 -28.53 28.19 1.63
CA LYS A 305 -29.93 27.86 1.35
C LYS A 305 -29.99 26.89 0.15
N LYS A 306 -30.42 25.64 0.34
CA LYS A 306 -30.57 24.66 -0.76
C LYS A 306 -31.32 25.25 -1.95
N VAL A 307 -30.76 25.06 -3.13
CA VAL A 307 -31.32 25.48 -4.41
C VAL A 307 -31.83 24.26 -5.17
N THR A 308 -32.89 24.44 -5.96
CA THR A 308 -33.39 23.35 -6.81
C THR A 308 -32.88 23.55 -8.23
N LEU A 309 -32.74 22.47 -9.00
CA LEU A 309 -32.40 22.57 -10.44
C LEU A 309 -33.36 23.50 -11.18
N LYS A 310 -34.66 23.49 -10.82
CA LYS A 310 -35.66 24.38 -11.40
C LYS A 310 -35.39 25.85 -11.09
N PHE A 311 -35.05 26.15 -9.83
CA PHE A 311 -34.67 27.51 -9.42
C PHE A 311 -33.42 27.99 -10.15
N LEU A 312 -32.39 27.15 -10.27
CA LEU A 312 -31.17 27.50 -10.99
C LEU A 312 -31.41 27.64 -12.50
N ALA A 313 -32.25 26.77 -13.09
CA ALA A 313 -32.66 26.88 -14.49
C ALA A 313 -33.35 28.24 -14.77
N GLU A 314 -34.22 28.69 -13.88
CA GLU A 314 -34.85 30.02 -13.96
C GLU A 314 -33.81 31.15 -13.74
N LYS A 315 -32.94 31.03 -12.72
CA LYS A 315 -31.90 32.03 -12.38
C LYS A 315 -30.92 32.26 -13.53
N TYR A 316 -30.44 31.18 -14.13
CA TYR A 316 -29.42 31.17 -15.18
C TYR A 316 -30.00 31.08 -16.60
N GLN A 317 -31.33 31.20 -16.74
CA GLN A 317 -32.03 31.16 -18.03
C GLN A 317 -31.64 29.95 -18.91
N THR A 318 -31.52 28.79 -18.27
CA THR A 318 -31.11 27.52 -18.86
C THR A 318 -32.15 26.43 -18.59
N THR A 319 -31.86 25.18 -18.93
CA THR A 319 -32.75 24.03 -18.64
C THR A 319 -32.20 23.17 -17.52
N THR A 320 -33.09 22.54 -16.76
CA THR A 320 -32.70 21.58 -15.70
C THR A 320 -31.87 20.42 -16.25
N GLY A 321 -32.15 19.98 -17.48
CA GLY A 321 -31.40 18.92 -18.15
C GLY A 321 -29.96 19.35 -18.49
N SER A 322 -29.77 20.59 -18.94
CA SER A 322 -28.42 21.13 -19.19
C SER A 322 -27.60 21.24 -17.92
N ILE A 323 -28.20 21.72 -16.82
CA ILE A 323 -27.53 21.80 -15.51
C ILE A 323 -27.18 20.40 -15.01
N SER A 324 -28.13 19.46 -15.05
CA SER A 324 -27.90 18.07 -14.60
C SER A 324 -26.81 17.37 -15.41
N ASN A 325 -26.71 17.64 -16.71
CA ASN A 325 -25.64 17.06 -17.53
C ASN A 325 -24.27 17.63 -17.15
N ARG A 326 -24.15 18.94 -16.95
CA ARG A 326 -22.88 19.56 -16.53
C ARG A 326 -22.47 19.15 -15.12
N LYS A 327 -23.44 19.02 -14.22
CA LYS A 327 -23.25 18.49 -12.87
C LYS A 327 -22.61 17.10 -12.91
N LYS A 328 -23.18 16.18 -13.70
CA LYS A 328 -22.66 14.81 -13.83
C LYS A 328 -21.21 14.79 -14.34
N GLN A 329 -20.87 15.67 -15.30
CA GLN A 329 -19.50 15.78 -15.80
C GLN A 329 -18.53 16.31 -14.73
N ILE A 330 -18.97 17.26 -13.92
CA ILE A 330 -18.16 17.78 -12.80
C ILE A 330 -17.95 16.69 -11.75
N GLU A 331 -18.97 15.89 -11.44
CA GLU A 331 -18.87 14.75 -10.50
C GLU A 331 -17.94 13.65 -11.03
N GLU A 332 -18.09 13.26 -12.30
CA GLU A 332 -17.20 12.29 -12.95
C GLU A 332 -15.73 12.72 -12.91
N TYR A 333 -15.43 14.02 -13.11
CA TYR A 333 -14.08 14.55 -13.00
C TYR A 333 -13.47 14.34 -11.61
N PHE A 334 -14.27 14.53 -10.55
CA PHE A 334 -13.81 14.34 -9.18
C PHE A 334 -13.67 12.86 -8.82
N ASP A 335 -14.57 12.00 -9.31
CA ASP A 335 -14.50 10.55 -9.12
C ASP A 335 -13.24 9.97 -9.80
N ASP A 336 -12.98 10.37 -11.06
CA ASP A 336 -11.78 9.96 -11.82
C ASP A 336 -10.48 10.39 -11.09
N LYS A 337 -10.47 11.57 -10.45
CA LYS A 337 -9.35 12.08 -9.65
C LYS A 337 -9.15 11.28 -8.34
N MET A 338 -10.22 10.70 -7.77
CA MET A 338 -10.14 9.84 -6.58
C MET A 338 -9.74 8.39 -6.88
N GLU A 339 -10.08 7.84 -8.06
CA GLU A 339 -9.76 6.45 -8.43
C GLU A 339 -8.26 6.21 -8.70
N MET A 340 -7.46 7.26 -8.99
CA MET A 340 -6.02 7.14 -9.25
C MET A 340 -5.15 6.86 -8.01
N GLY A 341 -5.74 6.59 -6.83
CA GLY A 341 -5.02 6.49 -5.55
C GLY A 341 -5.42 5.36 -4.58
N SER A 342 -5.87 4.17 -5.02
CA SER A 342 -6.08 3.04 -4.09
C SER A 342 -5.92 1.64 -4.72
N PRO A 343 -5.00 0.78 -4.23
CA PRO A 343 -4.94 -0.61 -4.65
C PRO A 343 -6.00 -1.46 -3.95
N ILE A 344 -6.90 -2.03 -4.74
CA ILE A 344 -7.87 -3.06 -4.32
C ILE A 344 -7.10 -4.35 -3.96
N ILE A 345 -6.89 -4.60 -2.67
CA ILE A 345 -6.37 -5.88 -2.17
C ILE A 345 -7.51 -6.91 -2.17
N THR A 346 -7.49 -7.83 -3.13
CA THR A 346 -8.41 -8.97 -3.13
C THR A 346 -8.05 -9.95 -2.00
N ARG A 347 -9.02 -10.23 -1.13
CA ARG A 347 -9.00 -11.20 -0.03
C ARG A 347 -8.30 -12.51 -0.41
N GLN A 348 -7.07 -12.72 0.06
CA GLN A 348 -6.49 -14.06 0.16
C GLN A 348 -6.82 -14.61 1.55
N SER A 349 -7.69 -15.62 1.60
CA SER A 349 -7.85 -16.41 2.83
C SER A 349 -6.49 -17.04 3.16
N PRO A 350 -5.99 -16.97 4.41
CA PRO A 350 -4.73 -17.61 4.81
C PRO A 350 -4.72 -19.13 4.59
N ALA A 351 -5.88 -19.74 4.35
CA ALA A 351 -6.04 -21.13 4.01
C ALA A 351 -5.70 -21.47 2.54
N ALA A 352 -5.43 -20.48 1.68
CA ALA A 352 -5.33 -20.69 0.24
C ALA A 352 -3.90 -20.83 -0.32
N ASP A 353 -2.85 -20.46 0.41
CA ASP A 353 -1.48 -20.54 -0.12
C ASP A 353 -0.52 -21.18 0.90
N PHE A 354 -0.58 -22.51 0.95
CA PHE A 354 0.34 -23.35 1.71
C PHE A 354 1.66 -23.61 0.96
N SER A 355 1.72 -23.28 -0.33
CA SER A 355 2.92 -23.31 -1.17
C SER A 355 2.73 -22.36 -2.37
N SER A 356 3.16 -21.11 -2.23
CA SER A 356 3.16 -20.19 -3.36
C SER A 356 4.49 -20.27 -4.13
N PRO A 357 4.51 -20.00 -5.45
CA PRO A 357 5.76 -19.82 -6.20
C PRO A 357 6.71 -18.81 -5.56
N THR A 358 6.16 -17.85 -4.81
CA THR A 358 6.88 -16.87 -4.03
C THR A 358 7.56 -17.48 -2.81
N GLU A 359 6.90 -18.39 -2.08
CA GLU A 359 7.51 -19.10 -0.95
C GLU A 359 8.65 -20.03 -1.39
N ASP A 360 8.47 -20.76 -2.49
CA ASP A 360 9.50 -21.66 -3.07
C ASP A 360 10.76 -20.88 -3.49
N MET A 361 10.58 -19.67 -4.00
CA MET A 361 11.67 -18.78 -4.40
C MET A 361 12.41 -18.17 -3.21
N PHE A 362 11.69 -17.70 -2.19
CA PHE A 362 12.31 -17.23 -0.95
C PHE A 362 13.12 -18.33 -0.26
N ARG A 363 12.65 -19.58 -0.29
CA ARG A 363 13.43 -20.73 0.22
C ARG A 363 14.72 -20.95 -0.58
N ALA A 364 14.63 -20.95 -1.90
CA ALA A 364 15.80 -21.12 -2.76
C ALA A 364 16.84 -20.00 -2.58
N MET A 365 16.38 -18.78 -2.29
CA MET A 365 17.26 -17.67 -1.94
C MET A 365 17.86 -17.77 -0.55
N ASN A 366 17.10 -18.20 0.46
CA ASN A 366 17.62 -18.35 1.82
C ASN A 366 18.70 -19.45 1.94
N GLU A 367 18.72 -20.42 1.03
CA GLU A 367 19.77 -21.46 0.98
C GLU A 367 21.04 -21.05 0.22
N GLN A 368 21.00 -19.95 -0.55
CA GLN A 368 22.12 -19.49 -1.36
C GLN A 368 22.68 -18.18 -0.84
N THR A 369 24.00 -18.13 -0.76
CA THR A 369 24.76 -16.92 -0.42
C THR A 369 25.28 -16.31 -1.71
N PHE A 370 24.71 -15.19 -2.16
CA PHE A 370 25.13 -14.54 -3.41
C PHE A 370 26.34 -13.66 -3.16
N GLU A 371 27.53 -14.01 -3.69
CA GLU A 371 28.83 -13.33 -3.61
C GLU A 371 28.90 -11.96 -4.32
N SER A 372 28.07 -11.76 -5.36
CA SER A 372 27.99 -10.53 -6.15
C SER A 372 26.62 -10.33 -6.81
N GLU A 373 26.39 -9.11 -7.32
CA GLU A 373 25.26 -8.74 -8.17
C GLU A 373 25.11 -9.68 -9.38
N GLU A 374 26.21 -9.98 -10.07
CA GLU A 374 26.23 -10.88 -11.22
C GLU A 374 25.76 -12.31 -10.85
N GLU A 375 26.03 -12.78 -9.62
CA GLU A 375 25.58 -14.09 -9.14
C GLU A 375 24.08 -14.10 -8.81
N PHE A 376 23.57 -13.01 -8.23
CA PHE A 376 22.14 -12.84 -7.97
C PHE A 376 21.34 -12.73 -9.28
N GLU A 377 21.82 -11.94 -10.24
CA GLU A 377 21.19 -11.83 -11.56
C GLU A 377 21.22 -13.15 -12.32
N GLN A 378 22.32 -13.91 -12.26
CA GLN A 378 22.39 -15.26 -12.82
C GLN A 378 21.40 -16.21 -12.13
N PHE A 379 21.20 -16.10 -10.82
CA PHE A 379 20.18 -16.85 -10.08
C PHE A 379 18.77 -16.48 -10.55
N ILE A 380 18.43 -15.20 -10.60
CA ILE A 380 17.11 -14.73 -11.06
C ILE A 380 16.87 -15.12 -12.52
N GLN A 381 17.87 -14.95 -13.39
CA GLN A 381 17.79 -15.37 -14.79
C GLN A 381 17.54 -16.87 -14.90
N LYS A 382 18.30 -17.69 -14.17
CA LYS A 382 18.14 -19.13 -14.17
C LYS A 382 16.79 -19.55 -13.58
N TRP A 383 16.33 -18.89 -12.52
CA TRP A 383 15.00 -19.11 -11.93
C TRP A 383 13.91 -18.80 -12.96
N ASN A 384 14.08 -17.70 -13.69
CA ASN A 384 13.15 -17.29 -14.73
C ASN A 384 13.14 -18.24 -15.95
N GLU A 385 14.29 -18.79 -16.32
CA GLU A 385 14.42 -19.75 -17.40
C GLU A 385 13.85 -21.13 -17.05
N THR A 386 13.98 -21.55 -15.79
CA THR A 386 13.61 -22.89 -15.30
C THR A 386 12.27 -22.92 -14.57
N GLY A 387 11.70 -21.77 -14.20
CA GLY A 387 10.59 -21.69 -13.26
C GLY A 387 10.95 -22.24 -11.87
N GLY A 388 12.23 -22.16 -11.48
CA GLY A 388 12.75 -22.71 -10.22
C GLY A 388 13.14 -24.21 -10.27
N GLU A 389 12.99 -24.86 -11.42
CA GLU A 389 13.29 -26.30 -11.58
C GLU A 389 14.80 -26.58 -11.33
N GLY A 390 15.09 -27.39 -10.31
CA GLY A 390 16.46 -27.72 -9.88
C GLY A 390 17.15 -26.63 -9.04
N MET A 391 16.43 -25.57 -8.65
CA MET A 391 16.88 -24.51 -7.74
C MET A 391 16.12 -24.50 -6.43
N ILE A 392 14.87 -24.98 -6.46
CA ILE A 392 14.07 -25.22 -5.26
C ILE A 392 14.76 -26.33 -4.45
N PRO A 393 14.99 -26.14 -3.15
CA PRO A 393 15.52 -27.18 -2.29
C PRO A 393 14.71 -28.47 -2.41
N ASP A 394 15.37 -29.62 -2.35
CA ASP A 394 14.68 -30.90 -2.44
C ASP A 394 13.63 -31.02 -1.34
N LYS A 395 12.35 -30.90 -1.72
CA LYS A 395 11.23 -31.05 -0.79
C LYS A 395 11.29 -32.45 -0.18
N SER A 396 11.18 -32.49 1.15
CA SER A 396 11.06 -33.74 1.90
C SER A 396 9.83 -34.52 1.43
N GLU A 397 9.82 -35.82 1.69
CA GLU A 397 8.66 -36.66 1.36
C GLU A 397 7.36 -36.13 1.99
N ALA A 398 7.46 -35.58 3.20
CA ALA A 398 6.33 -34.97 3.90
C ALA A 398 5.82 -33.69 3.20
N GLU A 399 6.71 -32.85 2.69
CA GLU A 399 6.35 -31.61 1.97
C GLU A 399 5.68 -31.92 0.63
N LYS A 400 6.23 -32.86 -0.15
CA LYS A 400 5.63 -33.30 -1.42
C LYS A 400 4.22 -33.85 -1.21
N LEU A 401 4.07 -34.71 -0.20
CA LEU A 401 2.77 -35.30 0.14
C LEU A 401 1.77 -34.24 0.65
N PHE A 402 2.25 -33.23 1.37
CA PHE A 402 1.41 -32.13 1.85
C PHE A 402 0.88 -31.27 0.69
N GLU A 403 1.70 -30.95 -0.31
CA GLU A 403 1.28 -30.21 -1.50
C GLU A 403 0.18 -30.93 -2.28
N GLU A 404 0.31 -32.25 -2.43
CA GLU A 404 -0.74 -33.08 -3.01
C GLU A 404 -2.02 -33.05 -2.16
N ALA A 405 -1.88 -33.09 -0.83
CA ALA A 405 -3.01 -33.08 0.10
C ALA A 405 -3.82 -31.76 0.04
N VAL A 406 -3.17 -30.61 -0.16
CA VAL A 406 -3.84 -29.29 -0.23
C VAL A 406 -4.90 -29.25 -1.34
N HIS A 407 -4.67 -29.94 -2.46
CA HIS A 407 -5.58 -29.97 -3.60
C HIS A 407 -6.49 -31.21 -3.65
N ALA A 408 -6.33 -32.14 -2.71
CA ALA A 408 -7.10 -33.38 -2.67
C ALA A 408 -8.54 -33.15 -2.17
N GLN A 409 -9.44 -34.07 -2.54
CA GLN A 409 -10.82 -34.07 -2.04
C GLN A 409 -10.85 -34.49 -0.56
N SER A 410 -11.84 -34.00 0.22
CA SER A 410 -11.85 -34.09 1.70
C SER A 410 -11.46 -35.45 2.29
N GLN A 411 -12.00 -36.56 1.79
CA GLN A 411 -11.68 -37.89 2.35
C GLN A 411 -10.24 -38.36 2.03
N GLU A 412 -9.75 -38.02 0.84
CA GLU A 412 -8.38 -38.33 0.39
C GLU A 412 -7.36 -37.42 1.09
N GLN A 413 -7.66 -36.12 1.16
CA GLN A 413 -6.89 -35.13 1.90
C GLN A 413 -6.63 -35.56 3.35
N LYS A 414 -7.66 -36.05 4.05
CA LYS A 414 -7.49 -36.55 5.43
C LYS A 414 -6.43 -37.66 5.52
N ALA A 415 -6.51 -38.66 4.65
CA ALA A 415 -5.58 -39.80 4.66
C ALA A 415 -4.15 -39.42 4.24
N MET A 416 -4.00 -38.43 3.36
CA MET A 416 -2.69 -37.89 2.99
C MET A 416 -2.08 -37.10 4.15
N LEU A 417 -2.87 -36.26 4.84
CA LEU A 417 -2.42 -35.52 6.01
C LEU A 417 -2.01 -36.42 7.18
N GLU A 418 -2.69 -37.55 7.40
CA GLU A 418 -2.27 -38.56 8.39
C GLU A 418 -0.88 -39.13 8.08
N GLN A 419 -0.58 -39.33 6.80
CA GLN A 419 0.74 -39.77 6.35
C GLN A 419 1.78 -38.66 6.49
N VAL A 420 1.47 -37.41 6.15
CA VAL A 420 2.35 -36.25 6.38
C VAL A 420 2.72 -36.15 7.86
N LEU A 421 1.74 -36.21 8.76
CA LEU A 421 1.95 -36.13 10.20
C LEU A 421 2.64 -37.37 10.79
N THR A 422 2.55 -38.52 10.12
CA THR A 422 3.35 -39.71 10.48
C THR A 422 4.83 -39.50 10.14
N LEU A 423 5.12 -38.86 9.00
CA LEU A 423 6.48 -38.56 8.55
C LEU A 423 7.10 -37.39 9.34
N LYS A 424 6.30 -36.35 9.61
CA LYS A 424 6.71 -35.12 10.27
C LYS A 424 5.61 -34.65 11.24
N PRO A 425 5.65 -35.11 12.51
CA PRO A 425 4.60 -34.81 13.50
C PRO A 425 4.46 -33.33 13.87
N ASP A 426 5.53 -32.55 13.67
CA ASP A 426 5.61 -31.11 13.95
C ASP A 426 5.32 -30.24 12.70
N TYR A 427 4.73 -30.82 11.65
CA TYR A 427 4.37 -30.09 10.43
C TYR A 427 3.14 -29.20 10.69
N VAL A 428 3.39 -27.95 11.11
CA VAL A 428 2.39 -26.96 11.52
C VAL A 428 1.22 -26.83 10.55
N ASP A 429 1.47 -26.61 9.26
CA ASP A 429 0.39 -26.44 8.27
C ASP A 429 -0.45 -27.72 8.07
N ALA A 430 0.16 -28.89 8.18
CA ALA A 430 -0.55 -30.17 8.12
C ALA A 430 -1.42 -30.39 9.37
N LEU A 431 -0.96 -29.96 10.56
CA LEU A 431 -1.77 -29.98 11.78
C LEU A 431 -3.00 -29.07 11.63
N ILE A 432 -2.84 -27.86 11.08
CA ILE A 432 -3.94 -26.93 10.80
C ILE A 432 -4.94 -27.57 9.84
N LEU A 433 -4.48 -28.04 8.67
CA LEU A 433 -5.38 -28.58 7.65
C LEU A 433 -6.07 -29.87 8.12
N TYR A 434 -5.35 -30.72 8.87
CA TYR A 434 -5.91 -31.94 9.43
C TYR A 434 -7.02 -31.65 10.45
N SER A 435 -6.89 -30.57 11.23
CA SER A 435 -7.84 -30.18 12.27
C SER A 435 -9.27 -29.93 11.74
N PHE A 436 -9.41 -29.52 10.46
CA PHE A 436 -10.72 -29.34 9.83
C PHE A 436 -11.49 -30.65 9.63
N HIS A 437 -10.80 -31.80 9.62
CA HIS A 437 -11.38 -33.14 9.48
C HIS A 437 -11.76 -33.80 10.82
N LEU A 438 -11.62 -33.07 11.93
CA LEU A 438 -11.78 -33.57 13.28
C LEU A 438 -12.99 -32.94 14.00
N PRO A 439 -13.55 -33.64 14.99
CA PRO A 439 -14.55 -33.07 15.88
C PRO A 439 -13.96 -31.91 16.70
N PRO A 440 -14.78 -31.00 17.26
CA PRO A 440 -14.31 -29.77 17.89
C PRO A 440 -13.30 -29.93 19.04
N ASP A 441 -13.43 -31.00 19.84
CA ASP A 441 -12.55 -31.30 20.97
C ASP A 441 -11.16 -31.76 20.51
N GLU A 442 -11.10 -32.59 19.47
CA GLU A 442 -9.84 -32.97 18.85
C GLU A 442 -9.23 -31.82 18.04
N ARG A 443 -10.05 -31.02 17.35
CA ARG A 443 -9.61 -29.83 16.59
C ARG A 443 -8.83 -28.84 17.47
N GLU A 444 -9.31 -28.55 18.69
CA GLU A 444 -8.61 -27.65 19.63
C GLU A 444 -7.20 -28.17 19.94
N ARG A 445 -7.04 -29.48 20.16
CA ARG A 445 -5.73 -30.08 20.44
C ARG A 445 -4.74 -29.85 19.29
N TYR A 446 -5.13 -30.14 18.06
CA TYR A 446 -4.22 -29.99 16.90
C TYR A 446 -3.85 -28.52 16.63
N LEU A 447 -4.80 -27.59 16.79
CA LEU A 447 -4.51 -26.16 16.62
C LEU A 447 -3.62 -25.61 17.74
N THR A 448 -3.84 -26.05 18.99
CA THR A 448 -2.96 -25.66 20.10
C THR A 448 -1.57 -26.26 20.00
N ASP A 449 -1.44 -27.51 19.53
CA ASP A 449 -0.15 -28.12 19.23
C ASP A 449 0.59 -27.35 18.11
N ALA A 450 -0.13 -26.95 17.05
CA ALA A 450 0.43 -26.14 15.95
C ALA A 450 0.97 -24.78 16.43
N VAL A 451 0.23 -24.07 17.28
CA VAL A 451 0.66 -22.81 17.91
C VAL A 451 1.89 -23.05 18.77
N LYS A 452 1.86 -24.08 19.62
CA LYS A 452 2.93 -24.40 20.56
C LYS A 452 4.24 -24.75 19.85
N ILE A 453 4.20 -25.44 18.72
CA ILE A 453 5.40 -25.71 17.90
C ILE A 453 6.06 -24.40 17.46
N GLY A 454 5.27 -23.40 17.09
CA GLY A 454 5.78 -22.07 16.75
C GLY A 454 6.38 -21.34 17.97
N GLU A 455 5.67 -21.33 19.10
CA GLU A 455 6.14 -20.72 20.35
C GLU A 455 7.43 -21.37 20.90
N GLU A 456 7.60 -22.70 20.71
CA GLU A 456 8.84 -23.39 21.09
C GLU A 456 9.99 -23.15 20.10
N LYS A 457 9.67 -22.85 18.84
CA LYS A 457 10.66 -22.60 17.78
C LYS A 457 11.18 -21.16 17.79
N PHE A 458 10.34 -20.20 18.17
CA PHE A 458 10.64 -18.77 18.18
C PHE A 458 10.58 -18.25 19.62
N ASP A 459 11.74 -18.16 20.27
CA ASP A 459 11.84 -17.70 21.66
C ASP A 459 11.61 -16.18 21.80
N ASP A 460 11.50 -15.71 23.04
CA ASP A 460 11.23 -14.31 23.37
C ASP A 460 12.28 -13.34 22.78
N GLU A 461 13.52 -13.79 22.60
CA GLU A 461 14.60 -12.98 22.01
C GLU A 461 14.39 -12.84 20.50
N PHE A 462 14.17 -13.96 19.80
CA PHE A 462 13.82 -13.95 18.38
C PHE A 462 12.58 -13.09 18.13
N GLU A 463 11.56 -13.21 18.97
CA GLU A 463 10.36 -12.41 18.81
C GLU A 463 10.59 -10.92 18.99
N LYS A 464 11.31 -10.52 20.05
CA LYS A 464 11.57 -9.11 20.30
C LYS A 464 12.37 -8.46 19.16
N GLU A 465 13.26 -9.21 18.52
CA GLU A 465 14.06 -8.74 17.40
C GLU A 465 13.27 -8.64 16.10
N ASN A 466 12.23 -9.45 15.93
CA ASN A 466 11.57 -9.63 14.63
C ASN A 466 10.05 -9.34 14.66
N ALA A 467 9.50 -8.86 15.77
CA ALA A 467 8.11 -8.40 15.87
C ALA A 467 7.83 -7.34 14.81
N GLY A 468 6.60 -7.33 14.29
CA GLY A 468 6.22 -6.57 13.09
C GLY A 468 6.56 -7.24 11.75
N SER A 469 7.60 -8.09 11.68
CA SER A 469 8.11 -8.65 10.41
C SER A 469 7.89 -10.15 10.24
N TYR A 470 7.07 -10.82 11.06
CA TYR A 470 6.90 -12.28 10.99
C TYR A 470 6.42 -12.74 9.61
N TRP A 471 5.46 -12.04 9.01
CA TRP A 471 4.94 -12.45 7.71
C TRP A 471 6.02 -12.45 6.60
N MET A 472 7.04 -11.62 6.73
CA MET A 472 8.12 -11.53 5.74
C MET A 472 9.10 -12.70 5.84
N MET A 473 9.20 -13.34 7.02
CA MET A 473 10.05 -14.50 7.24
C MET A 473 9.29 -15.79 6.94
N VAL A 474 9.68 -16.48 5.86
CA VAL A 474 9.06 -17.76 5.42
C VAL A 474 8.94 -18.76 6.56
N GLU A 475 9.98 -18.87 7.39
CA GLU A 475 10.08 -19.85 8.45
C GLU A 475 9.03 -19.65 9.55
N THR A 476 8.53 -18.41 9.73
CA THR A 476 7.53 -18.06 10.76
C THR A 476 6.09 -18.04 10.23
N ARG A 477 5.89 -18.03 8.91
CA ARG A 477 4.54 -18.04 8.30
C ARG A 477 3.65 -19.19 8.77
N PRO A 478 4.14 -20.44 8.94
CA PRO A 478 3.31 -21.52 9.49
C PRO A 478 2.81 -21.20 10.90
N TYR A 479 3.63 -20.57 11.74
CA TYR A 479 3.22 -20.15 13.08
C TYR A 479 2.15 -19.05 13.02
N MET A 480 2.30 -18.07 12.13
CA MET A 480 1.31 -17.02 11.92
C MET A 480 -0.04 -17.59 11.45
N ARG A 481 -0.02 -18.57 10.52
CA ARG A 481 -1.22 -19.31 10.11
C ARG A 481 -1.82 -20.12 11.25
N ALA A 482 -1.00 -20.70 12.13
CA ALA A 482 -1.48 -21.43 13.30
C ALA A 482 -2.19 -20.53 14.31
N LEU A 483 -1.61 -19.36 14.62
CA LEU A 483 -2.24 -18.35 15.47
C LEU A 483 -3.60 -17.92 14.90
N TYR A 484 -3.65 -17.62 13.59
CA TYR A 484 -4.88 -17.19 12.92
C TYR A 484 -5.94 -18.29 12.92
N ALA A 485 -5.57 -19.52 12.55
CA ALA A 485 -6.48 -20.66 12.54
C ALA A 485 -7.05 -20.96 13.95
N TYR A 486 -6.20 -20.85 14.99
CA TYR A 486 -6.65 -21.02 16.36
C TYR A 486 -7.58 -19.88 16.81
N ALA A 487 -7.28 -18.62 16.46
CA ALA A 487 -8.16 -17.48 16.73
C ALA A 487 -9.55 -17.66 16.09
N LYS A 488 -9.62 -18.11 14.83
CA LYS A 488 -10.89 -18.40 14.15
C LYS A 488 -11.65 -19.54 14.82
N TYR A 489 -10.97 -20.62 15.22
CA TYR A 489 -11.61 -21.68 16.01
C TYR A 489 -12.17 -21.17 17.35
N LEU A 490 -11.44 -20.30 18.05
CA LEU A 490 -11.90 -19.71 19.30
C LEU A 490 -13.17 -18.87 19.10
N ILE A 491 -13.34 -18.19 17.97
CA ILE A 491 -14.60 -17.54 17.59
C ILE A 491 -15.72 -18.56 17.42
N GLU A 492 -15.48 -19.66 16.68
CA GLU A 492 -16.49 -20.72 16.45
C GLU A 492 -17.01 -21.32 17.75
N VAL A 493 -16.15 -21.50 18.75
CA VAL A 493 -16.53 -22.03 20.07
C VAL A 493 -16.88 -20.94 21.09
N ASN A 494 -17.14 -19.71 20.64
CA ASN A 494 -17.59 -18.57 21.43
C ASN A 494 -16.63 -18.17 22.58
N LYS A 495 -15.32 -18.38 22.41
CA LYS A 495 -14.23 -17.94 23.30
C LYS A 495 -13.63 -16.62 22.80
N LYS A 496 -14.47 -15.59 22.68
CA LYS A 496 -14.19 -14.32 21.96
C LYS A 496 -13.02 -13.51 22.53
N GLU A 497 -12.91 -13.39 23.84
CA GLU A 497 -11.83 -12.64 24.50
C GLU A 497 -10.46 -13.25 24.22
N LYS A 498 -10.38 -14.58 24.16
CA LYS A 498 -9.15 -15.30 23.79
C LYS A 498 -8.85 -15.14 22.30
N ALA A 499 -9.86 -15.26 21.43
CA ALA A 499 -9.67 -15.03 19.99
C ALA A 499 -9.09 -13.64 19.73
N ARG A 500 -9.60 -12.62 20.42
CA ARG A 500 -9.08 -11.25 20.38
C ARG A 500 -7.60 -11.19 20.78
N GLU A 501 -7.19 -11.87 21.84
CA GLU A 501 -5.78 -11.90 22.27
C GLU A 501 -4.87 -12.47 21.16
N TYR A 502 -5.30 -13.54 20.49
CA TYR A 502 -4.55 -14.11 19.38
C TYR A 502 -4.55 -13.22 18.13
N PHE A 503 -5.64 -12.54 17.81
CA PHE A 503 -5.65 -11.59 16.69
C PHE A 503 -4.77 -10.36 16.96
N GLU A 504 -4.84 -9.77 18.15
CA GLU A 504 -3.95 -8.67 18.55
C GLU A 504 -2.49 -9.10 18.60
N ARG A 505 -2.25 -10.36 18.98
CA ARG A 505 -0.93 -10.98 18.91
C ARG A 505 -0.42 -11.04 17.47
N ILE A 506 -1.25 -11.46 16.52
CA ILE A 506 -0.88 -11.48 15.11
C ILE A 506 -0.58 -10.06 14.62
N MET A 507 -1.40 -9.06 14.97
CA MET A 507 -1.14 -7.65 14.61
C MET A 507 0.19 -7.14 15.18
N TYR A 508 0.58 -7.56 16.38
CA TYR A 508 1.89 -7.22 16.94
C TYR A 508 3.05 -7.90 16.22
N LEU A 509 2.88 -9.13 15.76
CA LEU A 509 3.92 -9.87 15.03
C LEU A 509 3.98 -9.49 13.55
N ASN A 510 2.92 -8.86 13.02
CA ASN A 510 2.72 -8.51 11.62
C ASN A 510 2.05 -7.13 11.51
N GLU A 511 2.84 -6.07 11.61
CA GLU A 511 2.37 -4.69 11.73
C GLU A 511 1.58 -4.24 10.48
N ASN A 512 2.01 -4.67 9.30
CA ASN A 512 1.36 -4.36 8.01
C ASN A 512 0.06 -5.14 7.78
N ASP A 513 -0.33 -6.00 8.72
CA ASP A 513 -1.50 -6.87 8.63
C ASP A 513 -1.64 -7.58 7.27
N ASN A 514 -0.53 -8.17 6.79
CA ASN A 514 -0.52 -8.92 5.52
C ASN A 514 -1.50 -10.11 5.49
N LEU A 515 -2.03 -10.52 6.65
CA LEU A 515 -3.03 -11.59 6.79
C LEU A 515 -4.47 -11.09 6.73
N GLY A 516 -4.71 -9.77 6.76
CA GLY A 516 -6.05 -9.19 6.80
C GLY A 516 -6.80 -9.44 8.10
N VAL A 517 -6.08 -9.59 9.22
CA VAL A 517 -6.63 -9.82 10.56
C VAL A 517 -7.52 -8.66 11.01
N ARG A 518 -7.26 -7.42 10.60
CA ARG A 518 -8.07 -6.26 10.98
C ARG A 518 -9.56 -6.44 10.66
N TYR A 519 -9.89 -7.06 9.53
CA TYR A 519 -11.29 -7.29 9.14
C TYR A 519 -12.00 -8.28 10.08
N ASP A 520 -11.29 -9.22 10.70
CA ASP A 520 -11.85 -10.11 11.72
C ASP A 520 -11.82 -9.49 13.13
N LEU A 521 -10.78 -8.72 13.43
CA LEU A 521 -10.54 -8.14 14.76
C LEU A 521 -11.48 -6.96 15.06
N ILE A 522 -11.74 -6.08 14.10
CA ILE A 522 -12.64 -4.92 14.27
C ILE A 522 -14.04 -5.33 14.73
N PRO A 523 -14.80 -6.19 14.02
CA PRO A 523 -16.15 -6.61 14.45
C PRO A 523 -16.12 -7.35 15.80
N LEU A 524 -15.06 -8.11 16.09
CA LEU A 524 -14.87 -8.75 17.38
C LEU A 524 -14.66 -7.75 18.52
N LEU A 525 -13.83 -6.72 18.32
CA LEU A 525 -13.62 -5.66 19.30
C LEU A 525 -14.91 -4.88 19.57
N ILE A 526 -15.69 -4.60 18.53
CA ILE A 526 -17.00 -3.96 18.65
C ILE A 526 -17.94 -4.80 19.51
N GLU A 527 -18.04 -6.11 19.23
CA GLU A 527 -18.90 -7.01 20.01
C GLU A 527 -18.47 -7.11 21.48
N LEU A 528 -17.16 -7.07 21.75
CA LEU A 528 -16.59 -7.05 23.10
C LEU A 528 -16.65 -5.68 23.79
N GLY A 529 -17.23 -4.65 23.14
CA GLY A 529 -17.33 -3.29 23.66
C GLY A 529 -15.99 -2.56 23.79
N LYS A 530 -14.99 -2.96 23.00
CA LYS A 530 -13.63 -2.38 22.97
C LYS A 530 -13.52 -1.29 21.90
N PHE A 531 -14.42 -0.30 21.97
CA PHE A 531 -14.57 0.74 20.95
C PHE A 531 -13.28 1.52 20.68
N ASP A 532 -12.57 1.98 21.72
CA ASP A 532 -11.30 2.72 21.57
C ASP A 532 -10.24 1.94 20.77
N ARG A 533 -10.26 0.60 20.84
CA ARG A 533 -9.30 -0.23 20.10
C ARG A 533 -9.74 -0.46 18.66
N ALA A 534 -11.05 -0.55 18.41
CA ALA A 534 -11.59 -0.59 17.06
C ALA A 534 -11.34 0.73 16.33
N GLU A 535 -11.51 1.88 17.00
CA GLU A 535 -11.23 3.21 16.47
C GLU A 535 -9.78 3.35 16.00
N LYS A 536 -8.82 2.93 16.83
CA LYS A 536 -7.40 2.90 16.45
C LYS A 536 -7.09 2.06 15.21
N LEU A 537 -7.85 0.99 14.96
CA LEU A 537 -7.67 0.18 13.75
C LEU A 537 -8.27 0.85 12.52
N PHE A 538 -9.35 1.64 12.66
CA PHE A 538 -9.83 2.48 11.56
C PHE A 538 -8.84 3.60 11.25
N ASP A 539 -8.23 4.21 12.27
CA ASP A 539 -7.24 5.27 12.08
C ASP A 539 -5.95 4.75 11.43
N ALA A 540 -5.50 3.55 11.84
CA ALA A 540 -4.30 2.92 11.28
C ALA A 540 -4.51 2.37 9.86
N PHE A 541 -5.75 2.05 9.48
CA PHE A 541 -6.09 1.49 8.17
C PHE A 541 -7.30 2.23 7.57
N PRO A 542 -7.11 3.45 7.03
CA PRO A 542 -8.20 4.29 6.51
C PRO A 542 -8.67 3.84 5.12
N GLU A 543 -9.19 2.62 5.05
CA GLU A 543 -9.64 2.00 3.81
C GLU A 543 -11.12 2.25 3.53
N GLN A 544 -11.45 2.49 2.26
CA GLN A 544 -12.84 2.63 1.79
C GLN A 544 -13.41 1.34 1.20
N THR A 545 -12.91 0.17 1.61
CA THR A 545 -13.43 -1.13 1.15
C THR A 545 -14.83 -1.41 1.69
N THR A 546 -15.63 -2.17 0.95
CA THR A 546 -16.95 -2.68 1.41
C THR A 546 -16.89 -3.20 2.86
N GLU A 547 -15.90 -4.03 3.20
CA GLU A 547 -15.70 -4.54 4.56
C GLU A 547 -15.57 -3.42 5.61
N MET A 548 -14.68 -2.46 5.37
CA MET A 548 -14.37 -1.40 6.34
C MET A 548 -15.52 -0.41 6.50
N MET A 549 -16.18 -0.05 5.41
CA MET A 549 -17.33 0.84 5.44
C MET A 549 -18.50 0.23 6.22
N TYR A 550 -18.79 -1.06 6.02
CA TYR A 550 -19.83 -1.73 6.80
C TYR A 550 -19.40 -2.06 8.24
N HIS A 551 -18.12 -2.28 8.52
CA HIS A 551 -17.62 -2.34 9.90
C HIS A 551 -17.74 -0.99 10.61
N LYS A 552 -17.54 0.13 9.91
CA LYS A 552 -17.73 1.47 10.45
C LYS A 552 -19.18 1.73 10.83
N VAL A 553 -20.15 1.28 10.02
CA VAL A 553 -21.58 1.30 10.39
C VAL A 553 -21.84 0.53 11.68
N LEU A 554 -21.30 -0.69 11.76
CA LEU A 554 -21.44 -1.53 12.94
C LEU A 554 -20.83 -0.85 14.18
N TYR A 555 -19.66 -0.24 14.04
CA TYR A 555 -18.97 0.51 15.09
C TYR A 555 -19.81 1.69 15.55
N ASP A 556 -20.23 2.58 14.65
CA ASP A 556 -20.96 3.80 14.99
C ASP A 556 -22.28 3.49 15.70
N TYR A 557 -22.95 2.41 15.29
CA TYR A 557 -24.17 1.96 15.92
C TYR A 557 -23.93 1.40 17.33
N LYS A 558 -22.97 0.48 17.49
CA LYS A 558 -22.71 -0.18 18.78
C LYS A 558 -22.01 0.73 19.79
N ALA A 559 -21.20 1.67 19.32
CA ALA A 559 -20.54 2.69 20.13
C ALA A 559 -21.49 3.87 20.47
N GLU A 560 -22.75 3.82 20.03
CA GLU A 560 -23.75 4.86 20.26
C GLU A 560 -23.27 6.26 19.80
N LYS A 561 -22.56 6.29 18.65
CA LYS A 561 -22.16 7.57 18.04
C LYS A 561 -23.41 8.40 17.70
N PRO A 562 -23.30 9.74 17.69
CA PRO A 562 -24.42 10.62 17.37
C PRO A 562 -25.16 10.16 16.11
N GLU A 563 -26.49 10.23 16.13
CA GLU A 563 -27.33 9.72 15.03
C GLU A 563 -26.94 10.28 13.65
N LYS A 564 -26.43 11.52 13.62
CA LYS A 564 -25.91 12.14 12.39
C LYS A 564 -24.71 11.37 11.82
N GLU A 565 -23.75 10.99 12.66
CA GLU A 565 -22.55 10.25 12.27
C GLU A 565 -22.91 8.84 11.80
N LEU A 566 -23.74 8.12 12.56
CA LEU A 566 -24.25 6.80 12.16
C LEU A 566 -25.00 6.86 10.81
N ASN A 567 -25.85 7.86 10.59
CA ASN A 567 -26.55 7.99 9.32
C ASN A 567 -25.61 8.34 8.16
N GLN A 568 -24.48 9.02 8.44
CA GLN A 568 -23.46 9.31 7.45
C GLN A 568 -22.69 8.04 7.06
N SER A 569 -22.22 7.25 8.03
CA SER A 569 -21.52 6.00 7.74
C SER A 569 -22.41 5.00 7.03
N ILE A 570 -23.71 4.93 7.36
CA ILE A 570 -24.68 4.11 6.62
C ILE A 570 -24.76 4.52 5.16
N LYS A 571 -24.85 5.83 4.86
CA LYS A 571 -24.92 6.31 3.47
C LYS A 571 -23.65 5.99 2.70
N GLN A 572 -22.49 6.20 3.32
CA GLN A 572 -21.21 5.93 2.68
C GLN A 572 -21.04 4.42 2.40
N ALA A 573 -21.44 3.54 3.34
CA ALA A 573 -21.41 2.09 3.13
C ALA A 573 -22.38 1.63 2.02
N ILE A 574 -23.57 2.24 1.92
CA ILE A 574 -24.52 1.96 0.82
C ILE A 574 -23.95 2.43 -0.53
N GLN A 575 -23.32 3.61 -0.57
CA GLN A 575 -22.70 4.15 -1.78
C GLN A 575 -21.57 3.23 -2.27
N GLU A 576 -20.75 2.73 -1.35
CA GLU A 576 -19.69 1.77 -1.63
C GLU A 576 -20.25 0.45 -2.19
N ASN A 577 -21.21 -0.16 -1.50
CA ASN A 577 -21.83 -1.39 -1.98
C ASN A 577 -23.25 -1.59 -1.46
N GLU A 578 -24.24 -1.19 -2.26
CA GLU A 578 -25.67 -1.31 -1.91
C GLU A 578 -26.15 -2.77 -1.79
N GLN A 579 -25.38 -3.75 -2.30
CA GLN A 579 -25.82 -5.15 -2.34
C GLN A 579 -25.67 -5.88 -1.01
N VAL A 580 -24.88 -5.35 -0.05
CA VAL A 580 -24.60 -6.04 1.23
C VAL A 580 -25.87 -6.37 2.01
N ILE A 581 -26.76 -5.40 2.21
CA ILE A 581 -28.00 -5.61 3.01
C ILE A 581 -28.98 -6.52 2.28
N VAL A 582 -29.02 -6.41 0.95
CA VAL A 582 -29.81 -7.30 0.09
C VAL A 582 -29.31 -8.74 0.25
N VAL A 583 -28.01 -8.96 0.13
CA VAL A 583 -27.37 -10.27 0.26
C VAL A 583 -27.51 -10.83 1.68
N MET A 584 -27.40 -10.01 2.73
CA MET A 584 -27.66 -10.44 4.11
C MET A 584 -29.09 -10.96 4.29
N GLY A 585 -30.09 -10.24 3.79
CA GLY A 585 -31.49 -10.67 3.83
C GLY A 585 -31.71 -11.99 3.07
N ILE A 586 -31.09 -12.10 1.91
CA ILE A 586 -31.10 -13.28 1.06
C ILE A 586 -30.46 -14.50 1.75
N LEU A 587 -29.29 -14.35 2.40
CA LEU A 587 -28.62 -15.43 3.13
C LEU A 587 -29.42 -15.89 4.34
N ALA A 588 -30.07 -14.96 5.06
CA ALA A 588 -30.98 -15.30 6.15
C ALA A 588 -32.15 -16.18 5.69
N ASP A 589 -32.62 -15.99 4.46
CA ASP A 589 -33.67 -16.82 3.85
C ASP A 589 -33.15 -18.15 3.29
N VAL A 590 -31.89 -18.22 2.82
CA VAL A 590 -31.24 -19.48 2.43
C VAL A 590 -31.04 -20.41 3.60
N GLN A 591 -30.58 -19.89 4.74
CA GLN A 591 -30.44 -20.67 5.97
C GLN A 591 -31.79 -21.27 6.44
N ARG A 592 -32.93 -20.75 5.96
CA ARG A 592 -34.29 -21.28 6.16
C ARG A 592 -34.74 -22.26 5.07
N GLY A 593 -33.87 -22.68 4.16
CA GLY A 593 -34.12 -23.70 3.14
C GLY A 593 -34.30 -23.19 1.70
N GLY A 594 -33.97 -21.91 1.42
CA GLY A 594 -33.95 -21.36 0.07
C GLY A 594 -32.78 -21.89 -0.79
N LYS A 595 -32.96 -21.95 -2.11
CA LYS A 595 -31.87 -22.17 -3.08
C LYS A 595 -31.60 -20.88 -3.83
N ILE A 596 -30.34 -20.52 -3.99
CA ILE A 596 -29.92 -19.41 -4.85
C ILE A 596 -28.83 -19.91 -5.78
N THR A 597 -28.93 -19.48 -7.02
CA THR A 597 -27.84 -19.45 -8.00
C THR A 597 -27.92 -18.10 -8.71
N PRO A 598 -27.02 -17.15 -8.44
CA PRO A 598 -26.81 -16.04 -9.35
C PRO A 598 -25.53 -16.25 -10.16
N GLU A 599 -25.54 -15.78 -11.40
CA GLU A 599 -24.34 -15.29 -12.04
C GLU A 599 -23.99 -13.98 -11.31
N ILE A 600 -22.85 -13.96 -10.62
CA ILE A 600 -22.51 -12.94 -9.63
C ILE A 600 -21.61 -11.89 -10.31
N GLY A 601 -22.01 -10.61 -10.28
CA GLY A 601 -21.12 -9.49 -10.59
C GLY A 601 -20.12 -9.26 -9.45
N GLN A 602 -19.18 -8.33 -9.62
CA GLN A 602 -18.15 -8.09 -8.61
C GLN A 602 -18.74 -7.58 -7.27
N ALA A 603 -19.66 -6.62 -7.33
CA ALA A 603 -20.30 -6.05 -6.15
C ALA A 603 -21.12 -7.07 -5.35
N GLU A 604 -21.86 -7.97 -6.03
CA GLU A 604 -22.61 -9.04 -5.35
C GLU A 604 -21.68 -10.10 -4.73
N TYR A 605 -20.50 -10.30 -5.30
CA TYR A 605 -19.50 -11.21 -4.75
C TYR A 605 -18.88 -10.65 -3.47
N GLU A 606 -18.48 -9.38 -3.47
CA GLU A 606 -17.97 -8.67 -2.29
C GLU A 606 -19.04 -8.61 -1.19
N ALA A 607 -20.29 -8.31 -1.56
CA ALA A 607 -21.42 -8.34 -0.64
C ALA A 607 -21.65 -9.74 -0.02
N TYR A 608 -21.53 -10.80 -0.82
CA TYR A 608 -21.59 -12.18 -0.31
C TYR A 608 -20.43 -12.50 0.63
N GLN A 609 -19.22 -12.06 0.31
CA GLN A 609 -18.04 -12.25 1.16
C GLN A 609 -18.18 -11.53 2.50
N TYR A 610 -18.71 -10.30 2.51
CA TYR A 610 -19.02 -9.60 3.75
C TYR A 610 -20.12 -10.31 4.55
N ALA A 611 -21.27 -10.54 3.92
CA ALA A 611 -22.46 -11.06 4.59
C ALA A 611 -22.25 -12.48 5.14
N SER A 612 -21.56 -13.36 4.40
CA SER A 612 -21.30 -14.74 4.84
C SER A 612 -20.41 -14.82 6.09
N GLN A 613 -19.57 -13.80 6.34
CA GLN A 613 -18.62 -13.79 7.44
C GLN A 613 -19.10 -12.97 8.64
N TYR A 614 -19.75 -11.84 8.37
CA TYR A 614 -19.98 -10.81 9.38
C TYR A 614 -21.44 -10.54 9.74
N ALA A 615 -22.41 -11.15 9.04
CA ALA A 615 -23.84 -10.95 9.34
C ALA A 615 -24.22 -11.29 10.79
N GLN A 616 -23.47 -12.19 11.45
CA GLN A 616 -23.67 -12.56 12.86
C GLN A 616 -23.49 -11.40 13.85
N TYR A 617 -22.75 -10.35 13.48
CA TYR A 617 -22.51 -9.19 14.34
C TYR A 617 -23.62 -8.13 14.25
N TRP A 618 -24.50 -8.26 13.25
CA TRP A 618 -25.60 -7.34 12.99
C TRP A 618 -26.85 -7.77 13.75
N ASP A 619 -27.60 -6.78 14.27
CA ASP A 619 -28.93 -7.02 14.84
C ASP A 619 -30.03 -6.45 13.94
N GLU A 620 -31.25 -6.97 14.12
CA GLU A 620 -32.39 -6.57 13.28
C GLU A 620 -32.69 -5.06 13.33
N PRO A 621 -32.62 -4.37 14.49
CA PRO A 621 -32.82 -2.92 14.53
C PRO A 621 -31.82 -2.13 13.67
N LEU A 622 -30.53 -2.51 13.67
CA LEU A 622 -29.55 -1.90 12.78
C LEU A 622 -29.88 -2.20 11.31
N LEU A 623 -30.24 -3.45 10.99
CA LEU A 623 -30.62 -3.83 9.62
C LEU A 623 -31.85 -3.06 9.12
N GLU A 624 -32.88 -2.89 9.96
CA GLU A 624 -34.05 -2.07 9.66
C GLU A 624 -33.64 -0.61 9.41
N LYS A 625 -32.78 -0.06 10.26
CA LYS A 625 -32.28 1.31 10.09
C LYS A 625 -31.51 1.51 8.78
N VAL A 626 -30.67 0.56 8.38
CA VAL A 626 -29.99 0.64 7.08
C VAL A 626 -31.00 0.51 5.93
N ARG A 627 -31.97 -0.40 6.01
CA ARG A 627 -33.03 -0.54 5.01
C ARG A 627 -33.87 0.73 4.86
N GLU A 628 -34.20 1.42 5.96
CA GLU A 628 -34.94 2.70 5.93
C GLU A 628 -34.15 3.84 5.27
N ILE A 629 -32.82 3.80 5.32
CA ILE A 629 -31.97 4.77 4.65
C ILE A 629 -31.75 4.39 3.17
N GLN A 630 -31.72 3.09 2.87
CA GLN A 630 -31.48 2.56 1.53
C GLN A 630 -32.72 2.59 0.61
N PHE A 631 -33.91 2.31 1.15
CA PHE A 631 -35.18 2.16 0.41
C PHE A 631 -36.23 3.16 0.87
#